data_AF-A0A4R5DWN2-F1
#
_entry.id   AF-A0A4R5DWN2-F1
#
_cell.length_a   1.000
_cell.length_b   1.000
_cell.length_c   1.000
_cell.angle_alpha   90.00
_cell.angle_beta   90.00
_cell.angle_gamma   90.00
#
_symmetry.space_group_name_H-M   'P 1'
#
loop_
_entity.id
_entity.type
_entity.pdbx_description
1 polymer ?
#
loop_
_entity_poly.entity_id
_entity_poly.type
_entity_poly.pdbx_seq_one_letter_code
_entity_poly.pdbx_strand_id
1 'polypeptide(L)'
;MAAVVGAIGLTLLVGVAGQLSLGHAFFLGVGAYTYTLLAGEREDGMSGFGLPPVAALLAAALVAGAAGAAFSPIAGRLRGIYLGLASLGLVFLGRHVWLNAEDVTGGYNGRTVEAFAVPGFSFSDENPDYLAVLGTPFGELHRLWYLFLAVALLAALCGRGIKA
;
A
#
# COMPACT_ATOMS: atom_id res chain seq x y z
N MET A 1 -3.29 -2.28 13.66
CA MET A 1 -2.46 -1.06 13.50
C MET A 1 -2.37 -0.62 12.03
N ALA A 2 -2.04 -1.50 11.07
CA ALA A 2 -2.02 -1.14 9.64
C ALA A 2 -3.31 -0.46 9.14
N ALA A 3 -4.49 -0.90 9.63
CA ALA A 3 -5.78 -0.29 9.30
C ALA A 3 -5.93 1.18 9.71
N VAL A 4 -5.10 1.71 10.61
CA VAL A 4 -5.16 3.11 11.07
C VAL A 4 -4.88 4.07 9.92
N VAL A 5 -3.91 3.76 9.05
CA VAL A 5 -3.58 4.60 7.89
C VAL A 5 -4.76 4.65 6.92
N GLY A 6 -5.38 3.49 6.65
CA GLY A 6 -6.58 3.40 5.84
C GLY A 6 -7.77 4.14 6.46
N ALA A 7 -7.93 4.06 7.79
CA ALA A 7 -8.97 4.77 8.51
C ALA A 7 -8.79 6.29 8.40
N ILE A 8 -7.56 6.81 8.53
CA ILE A 8 -7.26 8.23 8.34
C ILE A 8 -7.64 8.66 6.92
N GLY A 9 -7.21 7.92 5.89
CA GLY A 9 -7.58 8.22 4.50
C GLY A 9 -9.08 8.20 4.25
N LEU A 10 -9.79 7.21 4.82
CA LEU A 10 -11.24 7.10 4.73
C LEU A 10 -11.94 8.26 5.45
N THR A 11 -11.45 8.70 6.61
CA THR A 11 -11.97 9.88 7.32
C THR A 11 -11.78 11.15 6.50
N LEU A 12 -10.66 11.31 5.81
CA LEU A 12 -10.47 12.46 4.92
C LEU A 12 -11.48 12.47 3.77
N LEU A 13 -11.77 11.31 3.19
CA LEU A 13 -12.68 11.26 2.05
C LEU A 13 -14.16 11.36 2.46
N VAL A 14 -14.58 10.55 3.44
CA VAL A 14 -15.99 10.49 3.87
C VAL A 14 -16.32 11.60 4.85
N GLY A 15 -15.42 11.88 5.79
CA GLY A 15 -15.63 12.86 6.86
C GLY A 15 -15.38 14.30 6.41
N VAL A 16 -14.26 14.57 5.72
CA VAL A 16 -13.90 15.93 5.30
C VAL A 16 -14.48 16.26 3.93
N ALA A 17 -14.24 15.45 2.90
CA ALA A 17 -14.73 15.73 1.55
C ALA A 17 -16.23 15.38 1.34
N GLY A 18 -16.85 14.64 2.26
CA GLY A 18 -18.26 14.23 2.16
C GLY A 18 -18.54 13.28 0.99
N GLN A 19 -17.53 12.59 0.48
CA GLN A 19 -17.63 11.72 -0.69
C GLN A 19 -17.68 10.24 -0.30
N LEU A 20 -18.66 9.52 -0.85
CA LEU A 20 -18.74 8.07 -0.74
C LEU A 20 -17.88 7.43 -1.84
N SER A 21 -16.87 6.64 -1.45
CA SER A 21 -15.98 5.94 -2.39
C SER A 21 -15.73 4.50 -1.96
N LEU A 22 -15.98 3.58 -2.90
CA LEU A 22 -15.66 2.16 -2.79
C LEU A 22 -14.31 1.81 -3.45
N GLY A 23 -13.61 2.81 -4.00
CA GLY A 23 -12.39 2.62 -4.80
C GLY A 23 -11.11 2.38 -3.99
N HIS A 24 -11.17 2.38 -2.65
CA HIS A 24 -9.97 2.23 -1.80
C HIS A 24 -9.20 0.94 -2.09
N ALA A 25 -9.91 -0.16 -2.36
CA ALA A 25 -9.28 -1.43 -2.74
C ALA A 25 -8.45 -1.32 -4.02
N PHE A 26 -8.86 -0.46 -4.97
CA PHE A 26 -8.09 -0.23 -6.18
C PHE A 26 -6.73 0.43 -5.86
N PHE A 27 -6.73 1.52 -5.10
CA PHE A 27 -5.50 2.23 -4.76
C PHE A 27 -4.56 1.41 -3.87
N LEU A 28 -5.11 0.60 -2.96
CA LEU A 28 -4.35 -0.37 -2.18
C LEU A 28 -3.69 -1.40 -3.09
N GLY A 29 -4.41 -1.94 -4.07
CA GLY A 29 -3.87 -2.87 -5.07
C GLY A 29 -2.74 -2.23 -5.89
N VAL A 30 -2.92 -1.00 -6.37
CA VAL A 30 -1.88 -0.27 -7.12
C VAL A 30 -0.61 -0.14 -6.28
N GLY A 31 -0.72 0.27 -5.01
CA GLY A 31 0.43 0.36 -4.11
C GLY A 31 1.09 -1.01 -3.86
N ALA A 32 0.29 -2.03 -3.54
CA ALA A 32 0.80 -3.37 -3.25
C ALA A 32 1.56 -3.97 -4.43
N TYR A 33 0.97 -3.98 -5.63
CA TYR A 33 1.62 -4.53 -6.82
C TYR A 33 2.81 -3.70 -7.29
N THR A 34 2.80 -2.38 -7.06
CA THR A 34 3.99 -1.55 -7.32
C THR A 34 5.11 -1.93 -6.37
N TYR A 35 4.83 -2.12 -5.08
CA TYR A 35 5.84 -2.55 -4.11
C TYR A 35 6.40 -3.93 -4.46
N THR A 36 5.55 -4.94 -4.73
CA THR A 36 6.04 -6.28 -5.06
C THR A 36 6.81 -6.33 -6.37
N LEU A 37 6.45 -5.52 -7.37
CA LEU A 37 7.20 -5.39 -8.62
C LEU A 37 8.58 -4.73 -8.41
N LEU A 38 8.64 -3.68 -7.59
CA LEU A 38 9.87 -2.91 -7.40
C LEU A 38 10.82 -3.59 -6.43
N ALA A 39 10.31 -4.09 -5.30
CA ALA A 39 11.11 -4.75 -4.28
C ALA A 39 11.47 -6.19 -4.67
N GLY A 40 10.55 -6.91 -5.33
CA GLY A 40 10.77 -8.32 -5.66
C GLY A 40 11.86 -8.52 -6.72
N GLU A 41 12.61 -9.61 -6.55
CA GLU A 41 13.55 -10.10 -7.55
C GLU A 41 12.83 -10.62 -8.80
N ARG A 42 13.60 -10.73 -9.88
CA ARG A 42 13.15 -11.34 -11.11
C ARG A 42 13.13 -12.86 -10.95
N GLU A 43 11.94 -13.44 -11.00
CA GLU A 43 11.71 -14.88 -11.00
C GLU A 43 11.28 -15.35 -12.41
N ASP A 44 11.41 -16.65 -12.69
CA ASP A 44 11.05 -17.21 -14.01
C ASP A 44 9.58 -16.91 -14.35
N GLY A 45 9.36 -16.03 -15.33
CA GLY A 45 8.04 -15.60 -15.77
C GLY A 45 7.48 -14.34 -15.07
N MET A 46 8.22 -13.71 -14.14
CA MET A 46 7.76 -12.51 -13.43
C MET A 46 8.81 -11.40 -13.39
N SER A 47 8.39 -10.18 -13.75
CA SER A 47 9.25 -8.99 -13.77
C SER A 47 9.54 -8.51 -12.35
N GLY A 48 10.80 -8.22 -12.02
CA GLY A 48 11.19 -7.71 -10.70
C GLY A 48 12.40 -6.80 -10.82
N PHE A 49 12.45 -5.72 -10.05
CA PHE A 49 13.53 -4.74 -10.12
C PHE A 49 14.56 -4.87 -8.97
N GLY A 50 14.26 -5.62 -7.91
CA GLY A 50 15.17 -5.80 -6.76
C GLY A 50 15.63 -4.49 -6.12
N LEU A 51 14.78 -3.47 -6.12
CA LEU A 51 15.09 -2.18 -5.50
C LEU A 51 15.05 -2.31 -3.97
N PRO A 52 15.85 -1.51 -3.23
CA PRO A 52 15.78 -1.47 -1.78
C PRO A 52 14.32 -1.29 -1.29
N PRO A 53 13.84 -2.06 -0.30
CA PRO A 53 12.43 -2.04 0.10
C PRO A 53 11.91 -0.66 0.50
N VAL A 54 12.76 0.18 1.10
CA VAL A 54 12.43 1.57 1.45
C VAL A 54 12.13 2.41 0.19
N ALA A 55 12.95 2.28 -0.86
CA ALA A 55 12.75 2.99 -2.11
C ALA A 55 11.51 2.47 -2.85
N ALA A 56 11.30 1.15 -2.84
CA ALA A 56 10.10 0.52 -3.39
C ALA A 56 8.83 0.99 -2.67
N LEU A 57 8.85 1.12 -1.34
CA LEU A 57 7.71 1.60 -0.54
C LEU A 57 7.36 3.06 -0.87
N LEU A 58 8.35 3.94 -0.96
CA LEU A 58 8.13 5.35 -1.33
C LEU A 58 7.60 5.46 -2.76
N ALA A 59 8.17 4.71 -3.70
CA ALA A 59 7.69 4.67 -5.08
C ALA A 59 6.25 4.12 -5.16
N ALA A 60 5.92 3.06 -4.41
CA ALA A 60 4.56 2.52 -4.33
C ALA A 60 3.55 3.55 -3.82
N ALA A 61 3.88 4.31 -2.78
CA ALA A 61 3.04 5.39 -2.28
C ALA A 61 2.85 6.51 -3.33
N LEU A 62 3.91 6.88 -4.05
CA LEU A 62 3.86 7.87 -5.12
C LEU A 62 3.01 7.39 -6.31
N VAL A 63 3.15 6.14 -6.73
CA VAL A 63 2.37 5.56 -7.84
C VAL A 63 0.89 5.45 -7.46
N ALA A 64 0.58 4.99 -6.24
CA ALA A 64 -0.80 4.99 -5.74
C ALA A 64 -1.39 6.41 -5.67
N GLY A 65 -0.60 7.38 -5.22
CA GLY A 65 -0.97 8.80 -5.23
C GLY A 65 -1.19 9.35 -6.63
N ALA A 66 -0.34 9.00 -7.59
CA ALA A 66 -0.46 9.39 -8.99
C ALA A 66 -1.70 8.78 -9.65
N ALA A 67 -2.02 7.51 -9.35
CA ALA A 67 -3.26 6.88 -9.79
C ALA A 67 -4.50 7.59 -9.20
N GLY A 68 -4.44 7.98 -7.93
CA GLY A 68 -5.47 8.81 -7.30
C GLY A 68 -5.61 10.19 -7.96
N ALA A 69 -4.49 10.85 -8.26
CA ALA A 69 -4.47 12.13 -8.97
C ALA A 69 -5.04 12.01 -10.39
N ALA A 70 -4.75 10.92 -11.10
CA ALA A 70 -5.32 10.63 -12.42
C ALA A 70 -6.85 10.40 -12.36
N PHE A 71 -7.34 9.80 -11.27
CA PHE A 71 -8.79 9.60 -11.07
C PHE A 71 -9.51 10.87 -10.57
N SER A 72 -8.79 11.80 -9.94
CA SER A 72 -9.35 13.01 -9.32
C SER A 72 -10.24 13.86 -10.24
N PRO A 73 -9.89 14.14 -11.51
CA PRO A 73 -10.75 14.93 -12.41
C PRO A 73 -12.11 14.27 -12.71
N ILE A 74 -12.15 12.94 -12.72
CA ILE A 74 -13.39 12.17 -12.92
C ILE A 74 -14.21 12.24 -11.63
N ALA A 75 -13.56 11.99 -10.49
CA ALA A 75 -14.21 12.03 -9.18
C ALA A 75 -14.81 13.41 -8.86
N GLY A 76 -14.12 14.51 -9.23
CA GLY A 76 -14.59 15.88 -9.00
C GLY A 76 -15.85 16.26 -9.80
N ARG A 77 -16.16 15.53 -10.88
CA ARG A 77 -17.35 15.76 -11.73
C ARG A 77 -18.58 14.98 -11.27
N LEU A 78 -18.41 14.01 -10.37
CA LEU A 78 -19.48 13.10 -9.94
C LEU A 78 -19.85 13.36 -8.47
N ARG A 79 -21.12 13.11 -8.11
CA ARG A 79 -21.60 13.23 -6.72
C ARG A 79 -22.53 12.09 -6.34
N GLY A 80 -22.57 11.80 -5.04
CA GLY A 80 -23.45 10.79 -4.45
C GLY A 80 -23.28 9.42 -5.10
N ILE A 81 -24.39 8.83 -5.55
CA ILE A 81 -24.46 7.47 -6.11
C ILE A 81 -23.58 7.33 -7.37
N TYR A 82 -23.49 8.36 -8.20
CA TYR A 82 -22.69 8.31 -9.42
C TYR A 82 -21.19 8.17 -9.13
N LEU A 83 -20.70 8.83 -8.08
CA LEU A 83 -19.31 8.67 -7.63
C LEU A 83 -19.08 7.26 -7.07
N GLY A 84 -20.03 6.76 -6.29
CA GLY A 84 -20.02 5.38 -5.80
C GLY A 84 -19.90 4.37 -6.94
N LEU A 85 -20.72 4.51 -7.99
CA LEU A 85 -20.68 3.63 -9.16
C LEU A 85 -19.36 3.72 -9.94
N ALA A 86 -18.83 4.93 -10.14
CA ALA A 86 -17.53 5.11 -10.78
C ALA A 86 -16.39 4.45 -9.97
N SER A 87 -16.41 4.59 -8.65
CA SER A 87 -15.42 3.97 -7.77
C SER A 87 -15.52 2.44 -7.73
N LEU A 88 -16.74 1.89 -7.85
CA LEU A 88 -16.96 0.46 -8.00
C LEU A 88 -16.42 -0.05 -9.34
N GLY A 89 -16.69 0.68 -10.43
CA GLY A 89 -16.13 0.38 -11.75
C GLY A 89 -14.62 0.37 -11.74
N LEU A 90 -14.00 1.29 -10.99
CA LEU A 90 -12.54 1.34 -10.82
C LEU A 90 -11.99 0.06 -10.16
N VAL A 91 -12.67 -0.51 -9.17
CA VAL A 91 -12.27 -1.78 -8.54
C VAL A 91 -12.31 -2.93 -9.55
N PHE A 92 -13.37 -3.02 -10.36
CA PHE A 92 -13.47 -4.04 -11.40
C PHE A 92 -12.43 -3.87 -12.49
N LEU A 93 -12.13 -2.63 -12.88
CA LEU A 93 -11.07 -2.31 -13.81
C LEU A 93 -9.72 -2.78 -13.27
N GLY A 94 -9.37 -2.45 -12.02
CA GLY A 94 -8.15 -2.91 -11.39
C GLY A 94 -8.06 -4.42 -11.37
N ARG A 95 -9.12 -5.10 -10.92
CA ARG A 95 -9.18 -6.57 -10.93
C ARG A 95 -8.92 -7.14 -12.33
N HIS A 96 -9.51 -6.57 -13.36
CA HIS A 96 -9.27 -7.00 -14.74
C HIS A 96 -7.80 -6.78 -15.13
N VAL A 97 -7.24 -5.60 -14.86
CA VAL A 97 -5.83 -5.30 -15.16
C VAL A 97 -4.89 -6.28 -14.45
N TRP A 98 -5.06 -6.52 -13.16
CA TRP A 98 -4.17 -7.40 -12.40
C TRP A 98 -4.30 -8.87 -12.81
N LEU A 99 -5.48 -9.33 -13.22
CA LEU A 99 -5.63 -10.70 -13.70
C LEU A 99 -5.03 -10.92 -15.10
N ASN A 100 -4.93 -9.88 -15.92
CA ASN A 100 -4.36 -9.98 -17.27
C ASN A 100 -2.87 -9.60 -17.32
N ALA A 101 -2.36 -8.87 -16.33
CA ALA A 101 -0.96 -8.47 -16.23
C ALA A 101 -0.12 -9.54 -15.53
N GLU A 102 -0.14 -10.77 -16.05
CA GLU A 102 0.50 -11.94 -15.44
C GLU A 102 1.99 -11.73 -15.15
N ASP A 103 2.71 -11.05 -16.05
CA ASP A 103 4.14 -10.72 -15.91
C ASP A 103 4.47 -9.84 -14.68
N VAL A 104 3.48 -9.11 -14.16
CA VAL A 104 3.66 -8.16 -13.05
C VAL A 104 3.07 -8.70 -11.76
N THR A 105 1.86 -9.27 -11.84
CA THR A 105 1.06 -9.65 -10.68
C THR A 105 1.08 -11.14 -10.36
N GLY A 106 1.51 -11.98 -11.31
CA GLY A 106 1.31 -13.43 -11.27
C GLY A 106 -0.13 -13.87 -11.59
N GLY A 107 -0.97 -12.96 -12.09
CA GLY A 107 -2.33 -13.26 -12.52
C GLY A 107 -3.20 -13.84 -11.40
N TYR A 108 -3.80 -15.02 -11.64
CA TYR A 108 -4.61 -15.73 -10.65
C TYR A 108 -3.80 -16.35 -9.51
N ASN A 109 -2.52 -16.64 -9.72
CA ASN A 109 -1.66 -17.25 -8.71
C ASN A 109 -1.12 -16.21 -7.72
N GLY A 110 -1.08 -14.94 -8.13
CA GLY A 110 -0.46 -13.88 -7.34
C GLY A 110 1.07 -13.98 -7.34
N ARG A 111 1.70 -13.15 -6.51
CA ARG A 111 3.15 -13.09 -6.33
C ARG A 111 3.51 -13.05 -4.85
N THR A 112 4.68 -13.57 -4.52
CA THR A 112 5.34 -13.38 -3.23
C THR A 112 5.62 -11.90 -2.95
N VAL A 113 5.63 -11.55 -1.66
CA VAL A 113 5.88 -10.18 -1.20
C VAL A 113 7.24 -10.17 -0.52
N GLU A 114 8.14 -9.33 -1.03
CA GLU A 114 9.47 -9.18 -0.44
C GLU A 114 9.39 -8.54 0.94
N ALA A 115 10.13 -9.11 1.89
CA ALA A 115 10.14 -8.64 3.27
C ALA A 115 10.62 -7.18 3.35
N PHE A 116 9.95 -6.38 4.17
CA PHE A 116 10.38 -5.00 4.34
C PHE A 116 11.69 -4.97 5.15
N ALA A 117 12.72 -4.35 4.58
CA ALA A 117 14.00 -4.14 5.23
C ALA A 117 14.51 -2.71 5.01
N VAL A 118 15.20 -2.18 6.01
CA VAL A 118 15.96 -0.92 5.95
C VAL A 118 17.44 -1.30 5.87
N PRO A 119 18.32 -0.48 5.24
CA PRO A 119 19.74 -0.80 5.20
C PRO A 119 20.30 -1.15 6.59
N GLY A 120 20.74 -2.41 6.76
CA GLY A 120 21.28 -2.94 8.02
C GLY A 120 20.25 -3.43 9.06
N PHE A 121 18.96 -3.47 8.74
CA PHE A 121 17.91 -3.98 9.64
C PHE A 121 16.75 -4.62 8.87
N SER A 122 16.57 -5.94 9.00
CA SER A 122 15.37 -6.61 8.49
C SER A 122 14.22 -6.56 9.51
N PHE A 123 12.99 -6.47 9.00
CA PHE A 123 11.79 -6.64 9.80
C PHE A 123 11.23 -8.07 9.75
N SER A 124 11.84 -8.98 8.98
CA SER A 124 11.50 -10.42 8.94
C SER A 124 12.39 -11.25 9.88
N ASP A 125 11.89 -12.42 10.30
CA ASP A 125 12.65 -13.42 11.05
C ASP A 125 13.52 -14.33 10.15
N GLU A 126 13.83 -13.91 8.91
CA GLU A 126 14.73 -14.68 8.05
C GLU A 126 16.18 -14.62 8.58
N ASN A 127 16.75 -15.81 8.82
CA ASN A 127 18.07 -16.00 9.42
C ASN A 127 19.17 -15.20 8.69
N PRO A 128 20.09 -14.53 9.40
CA PRO A 128 20.46 -14.72 10.80
C PRO A 128 20.14 -13.53 11.73
N ASP A 129 19.10 -12.74 11.45
CA ASP A 129 18.78 -11.52 12.23
C ASP A 129 18.08 -11.83 13.58
N TYR A 130 18.78 -12.55 14.48
CA TYR A 130 18.33 -12.72 15.86
C TYR A 130 18.67 -11.47 16.68
N LEU A 131 17.65 -10.66 16.99
CA LEU A 131 17.77 -9.52 17.88
C LEU A 131 17.17 -9.86 19.25
N ALA A 132 17.98 -9.79 20.31
CA ALA A 132 17.50 -9.89 21.69
C ALA A 132 17.78 -8.58 22.42
N VAL A 133 16.74 -7.99 23.01
CA VAL A 133 16.85 -6.79 23.83
C VAL A 133 16.62 -7.21 25.28
N LEU A 134 17.59 -6.96 26.16
CA LEU A 134 17.50 -7.26 27.59
C LEU A 134 17.13 -8.74 27.90
N GLY A 135 17.58 -9.68 27.08
CA GLY A 135 17.29 -11.11 27.24
C GLY A 135 15.91 -11.55 26.73
N THR A 136 15.11 -10.64 26.16
CA THR A 136 13.85 -10.98 25.50
C THR A 136 14.03 -11.06 23.98
N PRO A 137 13.58 -12.16 23.31
CA PRO A 137 13.69 -12.29 21.87
C PRO A 137 12.77 -11.27 21.19
N PHE A 138 13.37 -10.42 20.36
CA PHE A 138 12.67 -9.36 19.64
C PHE A 138 12.29 -9.87 18.24
N GLY A 139 11.27 -10.73 18.20
CA GLY A 139 10.81 -11.34 16.94
C GLY A 139 10.16 -10.35 15.97
N GLU A 140 9.88 -10.82 14.76
CA GLU A 140 9.22 -10.10 13.66
C GLU A 140 7.99 -9.32 14.12
N LEU A 141 7.11 -9.94 14.91
CA LEU A 141 5.88 -9.28 15.37
C LEU A 141 6.15 -8.00 16.15
N HIS A 142 7.19 -7.98 16.99
CA HIS A 142 7.56 -6.78 17.76
C HIS A 142 8.12 -5.70 16.82
N ARG A 143 8.99 -6.07 15.89
CA ARG A 143 9.59 -5.15 14.91
C ARG A 143 8.51 -4.52 14.03
N LEU A 144 7.60 -5.33 13.49
CA LEU A 144 6.46 -4.88 12.71
C LEU A 144 5.52 -3.99 13.52
N TRP A 145 5.31 -4.30 14.81
CA TRP A 145 4.47 -3.49 15.67
C TRP A 145 4.98 -2.04 15.79
N TYR A 146 6.29 -1.86 16.04
CA TYR A 146 6.90 -0.53 16.11
C TYR A 146 6.92 0.18 14.75
N LEU A 147 7.16 -0.57 13.67
CA LEU A 147 7.08 -0.02 12.31
C LEU A 147 5.67 0.53 12.01
N PHE A 148 4.62 -0.25 12.24
CA PHE A 148 3.26 0.21 12.01
C PHE A 148 2.86 1.36 12.93
N LEU A 149 3.39 1.40 14.17
CA LEU A 149 3.18 2.52 15.07
C LEU A 149 3.86 3.80 14.51
N ALA A 150 5.09 3.71 14.03
CA ALA A 150 5.80 4.83 13.42
C ALA A 150 5.06 5.34 12.17
N VAL A 151 4.61 4.43 11.29
CA VAL A 151 3.81 4.78 10.11
C VAL A 151 2.47 5.41 10.49
N ALA A 152 1.80 4.89 11.51
CA ALA A 152 0.55 5.47 12.01
C ALA A 152 0.75 6.89 12.58
N LEU A 153 1.83 7.13 13.31
CA LEU A 153 2.18 8.45 13.81
C LEU A 153 2.48 9.42 12.65
N LEU A 154 3.25 8.99 11.65
CA LEU A 154 3.51 9.79 10.45
C LEU A 154 2.21 10.14 9.72
N ALA A 155 1.32 9.16 9.52
CA ALA A 155 0.02 9.38 8.89
C ALA A 155 -0.84 10.38 9.71
N ALA A 156 -0.85 10.24 11.03
CA ALA A 156 -1.57 11.15 11.92
C ALA A 156 -0.98 12.58 11.88
N LEU A 157 0.34 12.72 11.81
CA LEU A 157 1.01 14.01 11.66
C LEU A 157 0.65 14.68 10.33
N CYS A 158 0.67 13.94 9.22
CA CYS A 158 0.22 14.45 7.92
C CYS A 158 -1.26 14.85 7.93
N GLY A 159 -2.12 14.11 8.63
CA GLY A 159 -3.56 14.38 8.72
C GLY A 159 -3.95 15.56 9.63
N ARG A 160 -3.08 15.96 10.56
CA ARG A 160 -3.38 16.97 11.60
C ARG A 160 -3.70 18.38 11.08
N GLY A 161 -3.27 18.72 9.87
CA GLY A 161 -3.47 20.05 9.28
C GLY A 161 -4.79 20.24 8.54
N ILE A 162 -5.60 19.19 8.37
CA ILE A 162 -6.76 19.21 7.48
C ILE A 162 -7.99 19.66 8.28
N LYS A 163 -8.46 20.88 8.00
CA LYS A 163 -9.71 21.43 8.55
C LYS A 163 -10.86 21.09 7.60
N ALA A 164 -12.01 20.70 8.17
CA ALA A 164 -13.26 20.52 7.45
C ALA A 164 -13.86 21.83 6.96
#